data_AF-A0A7H8N0X8-F1
#
_entry.id   AF-A0A7H8N0X8-F1
#
_cell.length_a   1.000
_cell.length_b   1.000
_cell.length_c   1.000
_cell.angle_alpha   90.00
_cell.angle_beta   90.00
_cell.angle_gamma   90.00
#
_symmetry.space_group_name_H-M   'P 1'
#
loop_
_entity.id
_entity.type
_entity.pdbx_description
1 polymer ?
#
loop_
_entity_poly.entity_id
_entity_poly.type
_entity_poly.pdbx_seq_one_letter_code
_entity_poly.pdbx_strand_id
1 'polypeptide(L)'
;MESTQGLFGEFAEKMQFPSYFGRNWAALEDCLYDMTWSPSPGGYLVVIEEWPAVLRGSKENIPVFLDILNDVGSSWAQYPGAGIPFNTVLVGKPVESDH
;
A
#
# COMPACT_ATOMS: atom_id res chain seq x y z
N MET A 1 10.95 5.03 1.14
CA MET A 1 10.38 4.02 0.20
C MET A 1 10.90 4.17 -1.24
N GLU A 2 12.19 4.47 -1.47
CA GLU A 2 12.69 4.79 -2.83
C GLU A 2 12.92 3.57 -3.74
N SER A 3 12.98 2.36 -3.15
CA SER A 3 13.11 1.08 -3.84
C SER A 3 12.00 0.12 -3.40
N THR A 4 11.80 -0.96 -4.16
CA THR A 4 10.81 -2.01 -3.83
C THR A 4 11.06 -2.61 -2.45
N GLN A 5 12.31 -2.92 -2.11
CA GLN A 5 12.66 -3.45 -0.78
C GLN A 5 12.42 -2.46 0.36
N GLY A 6 12.67 -1.17 0.10
CA GLY A 6 12.34 -0.11 1.06
C GLY A 6 10.83 0.04 1.25
N LEU A 7 10.05 -0.05 0.16
CA LEU A 7 8.59 -0.03 0.20
C LEU A 7 8.02 -1.22 0.99
N PHE A 8 8.49 -2.44 0.71
CA PHE A 8 8.07 -3.64 1.44
C PHE A 8 8.40 -3.55 2.93
N GLY A 9 9.58 -3.03 3.28
CA GLY A 9 9.98 -2.83 4.68
C GLY A 9 9.05 -1.87 5.43
N GLU A 10 8.74 -0.73 4.82
CA GLU A 10 7.86 0.29 5.42
C GLU A 10 6.44 -0.24 5.61
N PHE A 11 5.86 -0.93 4.61
CA PHE A 11 4.54 -1.55 4.76
C PHE A 11 4.54 -2.59 5.87
N ALA A 12 5.54 -3.48 5.90
CA ALA A 12 5.62 -4.52 6.91
C ALA A 12 5.72 -3.95 8.33
N GLU A 13 6.50 -2.89 8.53
CA GLU A 13 6.63 -2.22 9.82
C GLU A 13 5.32 -1.50 10.22
N LYS A 14 4.79 -0.63 9.35
CA LYS A 14 3.66 0.24 9.69
C LYS A 14 2.34 -0.51 9.81
N MET A 15 2.14 -1.54 9.00
CA MET A 15 0.95 -2.40 9.06
C MET A 15 1.12 -3.64 9.92
N GLN A 16 2.29 -3.77 10.58
CA GLN A 16 2.61 -4.88 11.47
C GLN A 16 2.42 -6.24 10.80
N PHE A 17 2.91 -6.38 9.56
CA PHE A 17 2.79 -7.63 8.83
C PHE A 17 3.45 -8.79 9.59
N PRO A 18 2.98 -10.04 9.38
CA PRO A 18 3.52 -11.20 10.05
C PRO A 18 5.00 -11.43 9.74
N SER A 19 5.71 -12.12 10.64
CA SER A 19 7.14 -12.41 10.49
C SER A 19 7.47 -13.28 9.27
N TYR A 20 6.48 -13.95 8.68
CA TYR A 20 6.62 -14.74 7.45
C TYR A 20 6.47 -13.91 6.16
N PHE A 21 6.31 -12.59 6.26
CA PHE A 21 6.15 -11.71 5.10
C PHE A 21 7.31 -11.87 4.09
N GLY A 22 6.98 -12.29 2.86
CA GLY A 22 7.94 -12.71 1.84
C GLY A 22 8.69 -11.59 1.11
N ARG A 23 8.41 -10.31 1.41
CA ARG A 23 9.10 -9.12 0.85
C ARG A 23 9.16 -9.09 -0.69
N ASN A 24 8.02 -9.41 -1.31
CA ASN A 24 7.80 -9.35 -2.76
C ASN A 24 6.36 -8.86 -3.03
N TRP A 25 6.03 -8.59 -4.29
CA TRP A 25 4.72 -8.04 -4.68
C TRP A 25 3.53 -8.94 -4.31
N ALA A 26 3.63 -10.25 -4.58
CA ALA A 26 2.57 -11.19 -4.22
C ALA A 26 2.35 -11.24 -2.70
N ALA A 27 3.43 -11.25 -1.91
CA ALA A 27 3.33 -11.22 -0.45
C ALA A 27 2.73 -9.90 0.08
N LEU A 28 3.00 -8.77 -0.57
CA LEU A 28 2.40 -7.48 -0.23
C LEU A 28 0.89 -7.52 -0.48
N GLU A 29 0.50 -7.94 -1.69
CA GLU A 29 -0.88 -8.10 -2.11
C GLU A 29 -1.66 -9.04 -1.17
N ASP A 30 -1.13 -10.24 -0.91
CA ASP A 30 -1.71 -11.21 0.02
C ASP A 30 -1.93 -10.59 1.40
N CYS A 31 -0.95 -9.85 1.91
CA CYS A 31 -1.07 -9.25 3.24
C CYS A 31 -2.09 -8.10 3.30
N LEU A 32 -2.24 -7.35 2.22
CA LEU A 32 -3.23 -6.28 2.14
C LEU A 32 -4.66 -6.82 1.95
N TYR A 33 -4.80 -7.98 1.31
CA TYR A 33 -6.09 -8.69 1.27
C TYR A 33 -6.45 -9.32 2.61
N ASP A 34 -5.49 -9.89 3.33
CA ASP A 34 -5.69 -10.57 4.60
C ASP A 34 -5.12 -9.75 5.76
N MET A 35 -5.91 -8.81 6.30
CA MET A 35 -5.51 -8.01 7.47
C MET A 35 -5.94 -8.65 8.80
N THR A 36 -6.05 -9.98 8.89
CA THR A 36 -6.62 -10.67 10.07
C THR A 36 -5.79 -10.56 11.35
N TRP A 37 -4.48 -10.32 11.27
CA TRP A 37 -3.62 -10.14 12.45
C TRP A 37 -3.76 -8.75 13.10
N SER A 38 -4.34 -7.77 12.40
CA SER A 38 -4.53 -6.40 12.90
C SER A 38 -5.95 -5.91 12.61
N PRO A 39 -6.99 -6.55 13.19
CA PRO A 39 -8.38 -6.30 12.83
C PRO A 39 -8.82 -4.87 13.20
N SER A 40 -9.34 -4.13 12.23
CA SER A 40 -9.93 -2.80 12.42
C SER A 40 -11.41 -2.79 11.98
N PRO A 41 -12.37 -2.75 12.92
CA PRO A 41 -13.80 -2.67 12.59
C PRO A 41 -14.19 -1.42 11.78
N GLY A 42 -13.41 -0.34 11.90
CA GLY A 42 -13.60 0.91 11.16
C GLY A 42 -12.90 0.97 9.80
N GLY A 43 -12.09 -0.05 9.47
CA GLY A 43 -11.30 -0.11 8.25
C GLY A 43 -9.90 0.46 8.35
N TYR A 44 -9.26 0.55 7.20
CA TYR A 44 -7.87 0.94 7.03
C TYR A 44 -7.78 2.13 6.09
N LEU A 45 -6.98 3.12 6.51
CA LEU A 45 -6.58 4.24 5.67
C LEU A 45 -5.05 4.22 5.57
N VAL A 46 -4.56 3.98 4.36
CA VAL A 46 -3.14 4.04 4.03
C VAL A 46 -2.84 5.45 3.53
N VAL A 47 -2.05 6.20 4.28
CA VAL A 47 -1.57 7.53 3.83
C VAL A 47 -0.13 7.37 3.38
N ILE A 48 0.11 7.57 2.09
CA ILE A 48 1.44 7.55 1.50
C ILE A 48 1.87 9.00 1.34
N GLU A 49 2.67 9.47 2.30
CA GLU A 49 3.29 10.79 2.26
C GLU A 49 4.47 10.81 1.30
N GLU A 50 4.84 12.01 0.85
CA GLU A 50 5.94 12.22 -0.10
C GLU A 50 5.86 11.32 -1.34
N TRP A 51 4.67 11.17 -1.93
CA TRP A 51 4.43 10.32 -3.11
C TRP A 51 5.49 10.46 -4.23
N PRO A 52 6.00 11.67 -4.59
CA PRO A 52 7.06 11.81 -5.59
C PRO A 52 8.42 11.17 -5.23
N ALA A 53 8.63 10.76 -3.98
CA ALA A 53 9.81 10.03 -3.52
C ALA A 53 9.63 8.51 -3.55
N VAL A 54 8.38 8.03 -3.56
CA VAL A 54 8.07 6.60 -3.57
C VAL A 54 8.54 5.97 -4.88
N LEU A 55 9.30 4.88 -4.76
CA LEU A 55 9.88 4.13 -5.88
C LEU A 55 10.69 5.00 -6.86
N ARG A 56 11.23 6.15 -6.43
CA ARG A 56 12.00 7.06 -7.29
C ARG A 56 13.19 6.37 -7.96
N GLY A 57 13.81 5.40 -7.29
CA GLY A 57 14.91 4.59 -7.81
C GLY A 57 14.49 3.36 -8.63
N SER A 58 13.18 3.12 -8.77
CA SER A 58 12.62 1.95 -9.45
C SER A 58 11.21 2.25 -9.99
N LYS A 59 11.11 3.34 -10.77
CA LYS A 59 9.84 3.94 -11.22
C LYS A 59 8.99 3.01 -12.08
N GLU A 60 9.63 2.06 -12.76
CA GLU A 60 8.97 1.00 -13.53
C GLU A 60 8.03 0.13 -12.69
N ASN A 61 8.19 0.12 -11.37
CA ASN A 61 7.30 -0.61 -10.45
C ASN A 61 6.12 0.21 -9.92
N ILE A 62 6.04 1.51 -10.23
CA ILE A 62 4.91 2.35 -9.80
C ILE A 62 3.57 1.79 -10.29
N PRO A 63 3.40 1.36 -11.55
CA PRO A 63 2.14 0.78 -12.02
C PRO A 63 1.73 -0.44 -11.18
N VAL A 64 2.67 -1.39 -10.96
CA VAL A 64 2.41 -2.59 -10.15
C VAL A 64 1.93 -2.23 -8.75
N PHE A 65 2.57 -1.25 -8.12
CA PHE A 65 2.17 -0.82 -6.79
C PHE A 65 0.77 -0.18 -6.76
N LEU A 66 0.47 0.69 -7.73
CA LEU A 66 -0.84 1.33 -7.84
C LEU A 66 -1.95 0.32 -8.14
N ASP A 67 -1.69 -0.66 -9.02
CA ASP A 67 -2.62 -1.72 -9.36
C ASP A 67 -2.98 -2.53 -8.10
N ILE A 68 -1.99 -2.96 -7.32
CA ILE A 68 -2.22 -3.68 -6.05
C ILE A 68 -3.09 -2.85 -5.08
N LEU A 69 -2.78 -1.56 -4.87
CA LEU A 69 -3.56 -0.71 -3.95
C LEU A 69 -5.00 -0.54 -4.44
N ASN A 70 -5.20 -0.42 -5.74
CA ASN A 70 -6.52 -0.28 -6.36
C ASN A 70 -7.34 -1.57 -6.26
N ASP A 71 -6.71 -2.72 -6.51
CA ASP A 71 -7.36 -4.03 -6.50
C ASP A 71 -7.71 -4.46 -5.08
N VAL A 72 -6.84 -4.19 -4.11
CA VAL A 72 -7.13 -4.36 -2.67
C VAL A 72 -8.33 -3.48 -2.28
N GLY A 73 -8.25 -2.17 -2.52
CA GLY A 73 -9.32 -1.25 -2.14
C GLY A 73 -10.67 -1.62 -2.76
N SER A 74 -10.67 -2.01 -4.04
CA SER A 74 -11.86 -2.46 -4.76
C SER A 74 -12.45 -3.74 -4.21
N SER A 75 -11.61 -4.71 -3.83
CA SER A 75 -12.06 -5.98 -3.23
C SER A 75 -12.70 -5.76 -1.86
N TRP A 76 -12.04 -4.99 -0.98
CA TRP A 76 -12.56 -4.67 0.36
C TRP A 76 -13.91 -3.91 0.27
N ALA A 77 -14.08 -3.03 -0.72
CA ALA A 77 -15.32 -2.31 -0.95
C ALA A 77 -16.50 -3.21 -1.36
N GLN A 78 -16.24 -4.40 -1.91
CA GLN A 78 -17.27 -5.33 -2.40
C GLN A 78 -17.78 -6.31 -1.32
N TYR A 79 -17.16 -6.39 -0.14
CA TYR A 79 -17.58 -7.32 0.91
C TYR A 79 -18.94 -6.92 1.53
N PRO A 80 -19.97 -7.80 1.47
CA PRO A 80 -21.31 -7.48 1.97
C PRO A 80 -21.41 -7.59 3.50
N GLY A 81 -21.91 -6.54 4.16
CA GLY A 81 -22.16 -6.54 5.62
C GLY A 81 -21.90 -5.24 6.39
N ALA A 82 -21.71 -4.11 5.68
CA ALA A 82 -20.98 -2.90 6.10
C ALA A 82 -19.49 -3.07 5.80
N GLY A 83 -19.13 -2.96 4.52
CA GLY A 83 -17.77 -3.16 4.01
C GLY A 83 -16.77 -2.35 4.82
N ILE A 84 -15.88 -3.05 5.52
CA ILE A 84 -14.75 -2.45 6.23
C ILE A 84 -13.88 -1.82 5.14
N PRO A 85 -13.76 -0.48 5.06
CA PRO A 85 -13.09 0.12 3.92
C PRO A 85 -11.58 -0.10 4.00
N PHE A 86 -10.96 -0.29 2.85
CA PHE A 86 -9.51 -0.16 2.69
C PHE A 86 -9.28 0.94 1.65
N ASN A 87 -8.80 2.10 2.10
CA ASN A 87 -8.56 3.25 1.22
C ASN A 87 -7.09 3.65 1.24
N THR A 88 -6.59 4.13 0.10
CA THR A 88 -5.24 4.69 -0.01
C THR A 88 -5.29 6.14 -0.45
N VAL A 89 -4.55 7.01 0.22
CA VAL A 89 -4.40 8.42 -0.11
C VAL A 89 -2.93 8.70 -0.41
N LEU A 90 -2.66 9.21 -1.61
CA LEU A 90 -1.33 9.61 -2.05
C LEU A 90 -1.16 11.12 -1.82
N VAL A 91 -0.22 11.49 -0.96
CA VAL A 91 0.07 12.89 -0.62
C VAL A 91 1.44 13.24 -1.19
N GLY A 92 1.48 14.25 -2.03
CA GLY A 92 2.73 14.75 -2.62
C GLY A 92 2.67 16.26 -2.79
N LYS A 93 3.79 16.94 -2.52
CA LYS A 93 3.96 18.28 -3.06
C LYS A 93 4.02 18.16 -4.59
N PRO A 94 3.48 19.14 -5.34
CA PRO A 94 3.73 19.24 -6.77
C PRO A 94 5.24 19.14 -7.01
N VAL A 95 5.66 18.31 -7.96
CA VAL A 95 7.03 18.36 -8.45
C VAL A 95 7.16 19.73 -9.13
N GLU A 96 7.96 20.63 -8.56
CA GLU A 96 8.29 21.88 -9.24
C GLU A 96 8.88 21.51 -10.60
N SER A 97 8.22 21.96 -11.68
CA SER A 97 8.78 21.81 -13.02
C SER A 97 9.99 22.73 -13.11
N ASP A 98 11.19 22.15 -13.23
CA ASP A 98 12.35 22.91 -13.67
C ASP A 98 12.00 23.54 -15.03
N HIS A 99 11.88 24.87 -15.04
CA HIS A 99 11.70 25.68 -16.24
C HIS A 99 12.95 25.65 -17.12
#